data_AF-A0A2S4VNG3-F1
#
_entry.id   AF-A0A2S4VNG3-F1
#
_cell.length_a   1.000
_cell.length_b   1.000
_cell.length_c   1.000
_cell.angle_alpha   90.00
_cell.angle_beta   90.00
_cell.angle_gamma   90.00
#
_symmetry.space_group_name_H-M   'P 1'
#
loop_
_entity.id
_entity.type
_entity.pdbx_description
1 polymer ?
#
loop_
_entity_poly.entity_id
_entity_poly.type
_entity_poly.pdbx_seq_one_letter_code
_entity_poly.pdbx_strand_id
1 'polypeptide(L)'
;MTTYIPMDRDDPNYLREESREEAEGFEKCRCSNCAPEDTEMILKNIGIMSNDNFDAFLDRPSDYVDPNPVQPTKKEATRGGKKTNTSGPNPVLDQFVVTLVNKFNTFFKDQYGKATSHTSLSHQKLKIVLLVVLSYLTTDVLWNTMRKAKLCLLKD
;
A
#
# COMPACT_ATOMS: atom_id res chain seq x y z
N MET A 1 -5.86 6.74 8.81
CA MET A 1 -4.73 7.32 9.57
C MET A 1 -3.59 7.43 8.59
N THR A 2 -3.30 8.63 8.09
CA THR A 2 -2.16 8.86 7.20
C THR A 2 -0.93 9.03 8.08
N THR A 3 -0.04 8.04 8.07
CA THR A 3 1.24 8.04 8.77
C THR A 3 2.15 9.10 8.17
N TYR A 4 2.53 10.10 8.97
CA TYR A 4 3.54 11.09 8.60
C TYR A 4 4.91 10.41 8.62
N ILE A 5 5.60 10.40 7.47
CA ILE A 5 6.98 9.90 7.37
C ILE A 5 7.84 11.10 7.00
N PRO A 6 8.68 11.63 7.92
CA PRO A 6 9.55 12.75 7.64
C PRO A 6 10.61 12.33 6.61
N MET A 7 10.68 13.09 5.52
CA MET A 7 11.63 12.86 4.41
C MET A 7 12.97 13.59 4.62
N ASP A 8 13.07 14.39 5.68
CA ASP A 8 14.22 15.23 6.01
C ASP A 8 14.58 15.02 7.48
N ARG A 9 15.88 15.06 7.77
CA ARG A 9 16.43 14.98 9.13
C ARG A 9 16.18 16.25 9.92
N ASP A 10 16.05 17.40 9.24
CA ASP A 10 15.76 18.67 9.89
C ASP A 10 14.25 18.86 10.19
N ASP A 11 13.43 17.83 9.94
CA ASP A 11 12.01 17.88 10.25
C ASP A 11 11.75 18.00 11.78
N PRO A 12 10.97 18.99 12.23
CA PRO A 12 10.73 19.20 13.66
C PRO A 12 10.04 18.02 14.36
N ASN A 13 9.24 17.23 13.65
CA ASN A 13 8.60 16.05 14.22
C ASN A 13 9.58 14.88 14.31
N TYR A 14 10.48 14.73 13.33
CA TYR A 14 11.59 13.78 13.40
C TYR A 14 12.48 14.05 14.61
N LEU A 15 12.97 15.29 14.76
CA LEU A 15 13.87 15.66 15.87
C LEU A 15 13.22 15.45 17.24
N ARG A 16 11.92 15.73 17.34
CA ARG A 16 11.15 15.47 18.57
C ARG A 16 11.04 13.98 18.88
N GLU A 17 10.82 13.15 17.86
CA GLU A 17 10.71 11.70 18.04
C GLU A 17 12.06 11.08 18.40
N GLU A 18 13.13 11.46 17.71
CA GLU A 18 14.51 11.06 18.02
C GLU A 18 14.86 11.39 19.48
N SER A 19 14.55 12.62 19.93
CA SER A 19 14.77 13.03 21.33
C SER A 19 13.95 12.21 22.34
N ARG A 20 12.72 11.82 21.97
CA ARG A 20 11.86 10.99 22.82
C ARG A 20 12.42 9.58 22.95
N GLU A 21 12.84 8.98 21.84
CA GLU A 21 13.44 7.64 21.80
C GLU A 21 14.71 7.58 22.67
N GLU A 22 15.57 8.61 22.60
CA GLU A 22 16.75 8.72 23.46
C GLU A 22 16.39 8.85 24.94
N ALA A 23 15.40 9.67 25.29
CA ALA A 23 14.97 9.89 26.66
C ALA A 23 14.34 8.63 27.30
N GLU A 24 13.67 7.81 26.50
CA GLU A 24 13.05 6.56 26.94
C GLU A 24 14.02 5.36 26.88
N GLY A 25 15.24 5.57 26.38
CA GLY A 25 16.29 4.54 26.33
C GLY A 25 16.03 3.47 25.26
N PHE A 26 15.37 3.83 24.16
CA PHE A 26 15.25 2.93 23.02
C PHE A 26 16.61 2.64 22.40
N GLU A 27 16.70 1.50 21.71
CA GLU A 27 17.84 1.21 20.88
C GLU A 27 17.99 2.25 19.77
N LYS A 28 19.24 2.51 19.35
CA LYS A 28 19.51 3.50 18.33
C LYS A 28 18.78 3.15 17.03
N CYS A 29 17.95 4.06 16.55
CA CYS A 29 17.22 3.89 15.31
C CYS A 29 18.20 3.75 14.12
N ARG A 30 17.87 2.84 13.20
CA ARG A 30 18.69 2.50 12.01
C ARG A 30 17.99 2.83 10.69
N CYS A 31 17.00 3.72 10.72
CA CYS A 31 16.32 4.17 9.51
C CYS A 31 17.23 5.07 8.65
N SER A 32 16.79 5.42 7.44
CA SER A 32 17.55 6.25 6.50
C SER A 32 17.92 7.64 7.02
N ASN A 33 17.17 8.18 7.97
CA ASN A 33 17.45 9.50 8.56
C ASN A 33 18.44 9.39 9.74
N CYS A 34 18.40 8.28 10.50
CA CYS A 34 19.25 8.06 11.68
C CYS A 34 20.60 7.42 11.34
N ALA A 35 20.67 6.63 10.26
CA ALA A 35 21.85 5.90 9.81
C ALA A 35 22.00 5.97 8.27
N PRO A 36 22.31 7.15 7.71
CA PRO A 36 22.40 7.34 6.26
C PRO A 36 23.54 6.53 5.63
N GLU A 37 24.67 6.36 6.33
CA GLU A 37 25.81 5.59 5.82
C GLU A 37 25.50 4.10 5.70
N ASP A 38 24.86 3.51 6.72
CA ASP A 38 24.39 2.11 6.69
C ASP A 38 23.39 1.94 5.53
N THR A 39 22.49 2.91 5.34
CA THR A 39 21.50 2.89 4.26
C THR A 39 22.16 2.95 2.88
N GLU A 40 23.19 3.77 2.69
CA GLU A 40 23.94 3.86 1.44
C GLU A 40 24.65 2.52 1.12
N MET A 41 25.29 1.92 2.13
CA MET A 41 25.90 0.60 2.01
C MET A 41 24.88 -0.49 1.65
N ILE A 42 23.71 -0.46 2.28
CA ILE A 42 22.62 -1.40 1.97
C ILE A 42 22.19 -1.23 0.52
N LEU A 43 21.91 -0.01 0.07
CA LEU A 43 21.46 0.27 -1.29
C LEU A 43 22.49 -0.15 -2.34
N LYS A 44 23.77 0.09 -2.07
CA LYS A 44 24.87 -0.26 -2.98
C LYS A 44 25.02 -1.77 -3.16
N ASN A 45 24.75 -2.55 -2.12
CA ASN A 45 24.97 -4.00 -2.09
C ASN A 45 23.66 -4.80 -2.09
N ILE A 46 22.50 -4.17 -2.30
CA ILE A 46 21.19 -4.84 -2.22
C ILE A 46 21.03 -5.99 -3.23
N GLY A 47 21.82 -5.99 -4.30
CA GLY A 47 21.82 -7.06 -5.32
C GLY A 47 22.30 -8.43 -4.80
N ILE A 48 23.11 -8.46 -3.73
CA ILE A 48 23.59 -9.70 -3.08
C ILE A 48 22.76 -10.06 -1.84
N MET A 49 21.73 -9.27 -1.52
CA MET A 49 20.79 -9.55 -0.45
C MET A 49 19.86 -10.70 -0.85
N SER A 50 19.63 -11.61 0.09
CA SER A 50 18.76 -12.78 -0.04
C SER A 50 17.94 -12.96 1.24
N ASN A 51 16.91 -13.80 1.20
CA ASN A 51 16.09 -14.05 2.39
C ASN A 51 16.91 -14.67 3.53
N ASP A 52 17.94 -15.45 3.21
CA ASP A 52 18.75 -16.15 4.21
C ASP A 52 19.73 -15.21 4.93
N ASN A 53 20.12 -14.11 4.28
CA ASN A 53 21.07 -13.14 4.83
C ASN A 53 20.44 -11.78 5.18
N PHE A 54 19.13 -11.59 4.96
CA PHE A 54 18.44 -10.31 5.08
C PHE A 54 18.69 -9.61 6.42
N ASP A 55 18.41 -10.28 7.54
CA ASP A 55 18.55 -9.68 8.88
C ASP A 55 20.02 -9.33 9.16
N ALA A 56 20.93 -10.27 8.92
CA ALA A 56 22.36 -10.05 9.13
C ALA A 56 22.93 -8.95 8.22
N PHE A 57 22.38 -8.81 7.02
CA PHE A 57 22.75 -7.78 6.06
C PHE A 57 22.30 -6.39 6.51
N LEU A 58 21.08 -6.25 7.04
CA LEU A 58 20.62 -5.00 7.65
C LEU A 58 21.41 -4.68 8.92
N ASP A 59 21.79 -5.71 9.68
CA ASP A 59 22.50 -5.51 10.93
C ASP A 59 23.95 -5.09 10.75
N ARG A 60 24.63 -5.68 9.77
CA ARG A 60 26.06 -5.48 9.50
C ARG A 60 26.32 -5.31 8.00
N PRO A 61 25.86 -4.21 7.40
CA PRO A 61 25.98 -4.01 5.95
C PRO A 61 27.43 -3.91 5.47
N SER A 62 28.38 -3.57 6.35
CA SER A 62 29.82 -3.58 6.05
C SER A 62 30.39 -4.97 5.77
N ASP A 63 29.77 -6.03 6.28
CA ASP A 63 30.25 -7.41 6.07
C ASP A 63 29.88 -7.92 4.67
N TYR A 64 28.98 -7.22 3.97
CA TYR A 64 28.44 -7.60 2.67
C TYR A 64 28.81 -6.58 1.61
N VAL A 65 30.05 -6.69 1.10
CA VAL A 65 30.54 -5.86 0.01
C VAL A 65 30.48 -6.64 -1.30
N ASP A 66 29.65 -6.18 -2.23
CA ASP A 66 29.62 -6.69 -3.59
C ASP A 66 30.87 -6.20 -4.34
N PRO A 67 31.75 -7.09 -4.84
CA PRO A 67 32.90 -6.70 -5.65
C PRO A 67 32.51 -6.05 -6.99
N ASN A 68 31.27 -6.23 -7.46
CA ASN A 68 30.73 -5.58 -8.65
C ASN A 68 29.39 -4.88 -8.36
N PRO A 69 29.42 -3.74 -7.63
CA PRO A 69 28.19 -3.07 -7.23
C PRO A 69 27.36 -2.68 -8.44
N VAL A 70 26.14 -3.21 -8.53
CA VAL A 70 25.18 -2.76 -9.55
C VAL A 70 24.71 -1.37 -9.15
N GLN A 71 25.24 -0.34 -9.81
CA GLN A 71 24.71 1.01 -9.71
C GLN A 71 23.24 0.97 -10.18
N PRO A 72 22.25 1.37 -9.37
CA PRO A 72 20.88 1.45 -9.82
C PRO A 72 20.80 2.53 -10.91
N THR A 73 20.88 2.11 -12.18
CA THR A 73 20.62 3.00 -13.30
C THR A 73 19.18 3.47 -13.14
N LYS A 74 18.98 4.75 -12.87
CA LYS A 74 17.67 5.39 -12.90
C LYS A 74 17.15 5.25 -14.33
N LYS A 75 16.44 4.17 -14.62
CA LYS A 75 15.66 4.07 -15.84
C LYS A 75 14.59 5.14 -15.69
N GLU A 76 14.75 6.26 -16.40
CA GLU A 76 13.67 7.21 -16.54
C GLU A 76 12.48 6.41 -17.05
N ALA A 77 11.48 6.23 -16.19
CA ALA A 77 10.22 5.70 -16.64
C ALA A 77 9.68 6.75 -17.60
N THR A 78 9.88 6.54 -18.91
CA THR A 78 9.16 7.26 -19.93
C THR A 78 7.70 7.00 -19.59
N ARG A 79 7.00 8.01 -19.05
CA ARG A 79 5.56 7.94 -18.81
C ARG A 79 4.97 7.68 -20.18
N GLY A 80 4.70 6.40 -20.47
CA GLY A 80 4.06 5.99 -21.70
C GLY A 80 2.88 6.90 -21.92
N GLY A 81 2.86 7.56 -23.09
CA GLY A 81 1.90 8.58 -23.42
C GLY A 81 0.49 8.13 -23.02
N LYS A 82 -0.25 9.07 -22.41
CA LYS A 82 -1.64 8.89 -22.00
C LYS A 82 -2.43 8.37 -23.20
N LYS A 83 -2.61 7.05 -23.31
CA LYS A 83 -3.62 6.46 -24.20
C LYS A 83 -4.95 6.91 -23.61
N THR A 84 -5.56 7.93 -24.21
CA THR A 84 -6.95 8.23 -23.98
C THR A 84 -7.72 7.03 -24.50
N ASN A 85 -8.05 6.10 -23.60
CA ASN A 85 -9.01 5.05 -23.91
C ASN A 85 -10.38 5.73 -24.00
N THR A 86 -10.66 6.37 -25.13
CA THR A 86 -12.03 6.66 -25.54
C THR A 86 -12.58 5.33 -26.06
N SER A 87 -12.78 4.36 -25.17
CA SER A 87 -13.68 3.25 -25.49
C SER A 87 -15.09 3.83 -25.44
N GLY A 88 -15.77 3.86 -26.59
CA GLY A 88 -17.16 4.27 -26.69
C GLY A 88 -18.09 3.44 -25.79
N PRO A 89 -19.41 3.72 -25.81
CA PRO A 89 -20.38 3.02 -24.97
C PRO A 89 -20.22 1.51 -25.12
N ASN A 90 -19.95 0.83 -24.01
CA ASN A 90 -19.84 -0.62 -23.97
C ASN A 90 -21.13 -1.14 -23.32
N PRO A 91 -22.14 -1.52 -24.12
CA PRO A 91 -23.46 -1.87 -23.59
C PRO A 91 -23.41 -3.07 -22.63
N VAL A 92 -22.42 -3.95 -22.79
CA VAL A 92 -22.21 -5.08 -21.88
C VAL A 92 -21.67 -4.61 -20.53
N LEU A 93 -20.72 -3.68 -20.54
CA LEU A 93 -20.19 -3.09 -19.31
C LEU A 93 -21.25 -2.24 -18.60
N ASP A 94 -22.04 -1.46 -19.36
CA ASP A 94 -23.11 -0.65 -18.83
C ASP A 94 -24.20 -1.52 -18.19
N GLN A 95 -24.61 -2.59 -18.86
CA GLN A 95 -25.56 -3.56 -18.32
C GLN A 95 -25.01 -4.28 -17.07
N PHE A 96 -23.71 -4.57 -17.04
CA PHE A 96 -23.06 -5.16 -15.89
C PHE A 96 -23.07 -4.22 -14.67
N VAL A 97 -22.73 -2.94 -14.86
CA VAL A 97 -22.77 -1.92 -13.80
C VAL A 97 -24.19 -1.77 -13.25
N VAL A 98 -25.20 -1.65 -14.12
CA VAL A 98 -26.60 -1.56 -13.71
C VAL A 98 -27.02 -2.79 -12.90
N THR A 99 -26.65 -3.98 -13.35
CA THR A 99 -26.97 -5.24 -12.65
C THR A 99 -26.30 -5.30 -11.29
N LEU A 100 -25.03 -4.90 -11.18
CA LEU A 100 -24.28 -4.91 -9.93
C LEU A 100 -24.91 -3.95 -8.91
N VAL A 101 -25.17 -2.71 -9.31
CA VAL A 101 -25.76 -1.68 -8.46
C VAL A 101 -27.16 -2.10 -7.99
N ASN A 102 -27.97 -2.66 -8.88
CA ASN A 102 -29.32 -3.14 -8.52
C ASN A 102 -29.26 -4.29 -7.52
N LYS A 103 -28.40 -5.30 -7.74
CA LYS A 103 -28.24 -6.42 -6.80
C LYS A 103 -27.73 -5.96 -5.45
N PHE A 104 -26.75 -5.05 -5.42
CA PHE A 104 -26.22 -4.49 -4.19
C PHE A 104 -27.30 -3.73 -3.41
N ASN A 105 -28.05 -2.84 -4.08
CA ASN A 105 -29.12 -2.07 -3.43
C ASN A 105 -30.24 -2.96 -2.90
N THR A 106 -30.63 -3.99 -3.65
CA THR A 106 -31.62 -4.98 -3.19
C THR A 106 -31.11 -5.73 -1.96
N PHE A 107 -29.90 -6.28 -2.01
CA PHE A 107 -29.28 -6.95 -0.86
C PHE A 107 -29.20 -6.03 0.35
N PHE A 108 -28.76 -4.78 0.15
CA PHE A 108 -28.61 -3.82 1.24
C PHE A 108 -29.95 -3.46 1.88
N LYS A 109 -31.00 -3.23 1.07
CA LYS A 109 -32.36 -2.97 1.57
C LYS A 109 -32.95 -4.19 2.27
N ASP A 110 -32.72 -5.39 1.76
CA ASP A 110 -33.22 -6.62 2.36
C ASP A 110 -32.55 -6.87 3.72
N GLN A 111 -31.22 -6.75 3.79
CA GLN A 111 -30.46 -6.98 5.02
C GLN A 111 -30.54 -5.85 6.04
N TYR A 112 -30.60 -4.59 5.61
CA TYR A 112 -30.46 -3.43 6.49
C TYR A 112 -31.61 -2.42 6.41
N GLY A 113 -32.53 -2.58 5.46
CA GLY A 113 -33.61 -1.63 5.20
C GLY A 113 -34.76 -1.65 6.21
N LYS A 114 -34.87 -2.68 7.06
CA LYS A 114 -35.88 -2.73 8.16
C LYS A 114 -35.51 -1.87 9.38
N ALA A 115 -34.34 -1.24 9.41
CA ALA A 115 -33.94 -0.34 10.50
C ALA A 115 -34.32 1.13 10.20
N THR A 116 -35.63 1.42 10.14
CA THR A 116 -36.17 2.78 10.09
C THR A 116 -37.41 2.94 10.95
N SER A 117 -37.20 2.88 12.25
CA SER A 117 -37.84 3.79 13.19
C SER A 117 -36.96 3.77 14.42
N HIS A 118 -36.06 4.74 14.52
CA HIS A 118 -35.67 5.44 15.74
C HIS A 118 -34.52 6.39 15.37
N THR A 119 -34.75 7.62 15.76
CA THR A 119 -34.02 8.86 15.47
C THR A 119 -32.54 8.77 15.89
N SER A 120 -31.66 9.44 15.14
CA SER A 120 -30.21 9.66 15.39
C SER A 120 -29.23 8.51 15.08
N LEU A 121 -29.22 7.97 13.85
CA LEU A 121 -28.26 6.94 13.42
C LEU A 121 -27.60 7.27 12.07
N SER A 122 -26.98 8.45 11.93
CA SER A 122 -26.13 8.77 10.78
C SER A 122 -24.71 8.21 10.92
N HIS A 123 -24.20 8.06 12.16
CA HIS A 123 -22.81 7.67 12.42
C HIS A 123 -22.56 6.16 12.56
N GLN A 124 -23.57 5.34 12.92
CA GLN A 124 -23.40 3.89 13.01
C GLN A 124 -23.67 3.17 11.68
N LYS A 125 -24.54 3.71 10.82
CA LYS A 125 -24.85 3.11 9.51
C LYS A 125 -23.63 3.10 8.58
N LEU A 126 -22.86 4.18 8.53
CA LEU A 126 -21.58 4.22 7.80
C LEU A 126 -20.53 3.24 8.35
N LYS A 127 -20.50 3.02 9.68
CA LYS A 127 -19.57 2.06 10.29
C LYS A 127 -19.88 0.63 9.88
N ILE A 128 -21.16 0.25 9.79
CA ILE A 128 -21.55 -1.10 9.36
C ILE A 128 -21.26 -1.31 7.87
N VAL A 129 -21.55 -0.31 7.01
CA VAL A 129 -21.19 -0.41 5.58
C VAL A 129 -19.67 -0.51 5.40
N LEU A 130 -18.90 0.28 6.15
CA LEU A 130 -17.44 0.24 6.08
C LEU A 130 -16.88 -1.10 6.61
N LEU A 131 -17.44 -1.66 7.69
CA LEU A 131 -17.01 -2.96 8.22
C LEU A 131 -17.33 -4.11 7.26
N VAL A 132 -18.45 -4.07 6.55
CA VAL A 132 -18.80 -5.06 5.53
C VAL A 132 -17.91 -4.90 4.30
N VAL A 133 -17.68 -3.67 3.82
CA VAL A 133 -16.75 -3.43 2.69
C VAL A 133 -15.33 -3.86 3.06
N LEU A 134 -14.88 -3.59 4.29
CA LEU A 134 -13.58 -4.05 4.79
C LEU A 134 -13.52 -5.58 4.88
N SER A 135 -14.58 -6.27 5.32
CA SER A 135 -14.56 -7.75 5.38
C SER A 135 -14.51 -8.40 4.00
N TYR A 136 -15.13 -7.81 2.97
CA TYR A 136 -15.01 -8.29 1.59
C TYR A 136 -13.64 -7.97 0.96
N LEU A 137 -13.00 -6.88 1.38
CA LEU A 137 -11.64 -6.51 0.94
C LEU A 137 -10.54 -7.33 1.64
N THR A 138 -10.83 -7.90 2.82
CA THR A 138 -9.87 -8.74 3.57
C THR A 138 -10.00 -10.23 3.29
N THR A 139 -11.05 -10.70 2.62
CA THR A 139 -11.12 -12.10 2.16
C THR A 139 -10.42 -12.27 0.80
N ASP A 140 -9.27 -12.96 0.83
CA ASP A 140 -8.30 -13.21 -0.25
C ASP A 140 -8.84 -13.71 -1.62
N VAL A 141 -10.11 -14.11 -1.69
CA VAL A 141 -10.70 -14.74 -2.88
C VAL A 141 -10.92 -13.73 -4.02
N LEU A 142 -11.41 -12.52 -3.71
CA LEU A 142 -11.66 -11.47 -4.71
C LEU A 142 -10.36 -10.85 -5.22
N TRP A 143 -9.37 -10.63 -4.33
CA TRP A 143 -8.05 -10.11 -4.70
C TRP A 143 -7.31 -11.05 -5.64
N ASN A 144 -7.26 -12.36 -5.34
CA ASN A 144 -6.59 -13.33 -6.20
C ASN A 144 -7.29 -13.52 -7.55
N THR A 145 -8.62 -13.44 -7.59
CA THR A 145 -9.39 -13.53 -8.84
C THR A 145 -9.15 -12.29 -9.71
N MET A 146 -9.13 -11.09 -9.12
CA MET A 146 -8.81 -9.86 -9.84
C MET A 146 -7.35 -9.79 -10.30
N ARG A 147 -6.41 -10.35 -9.52
CA ARG A 147 -4.99 -10.43 -9.92
C ARG A 147 -4.78 -11.39 -11.10
N LYS A 148 -5.48 -12.53 -11.11
CA LYS A 148 -5.50 -13.46 -12.25
C LYS A 148 -6.14 -12.83 -13.50
N ALA A 149 -7.26 -12.12 -13.35
CA ALA A 149 -7.90 -11.42 -14.47
C ALA A 149 -7.01 -10.32 -15.07
N LYS A 150 -6.28 -9.58 -14.23
CA LYS A 150 -5.31 -8.55 -14.68
C LYS A 150 -4.11 -9.14 -15.41
N LEU A 151 -3.65 -10.34 -15.02
CA LEU A 151 -2.56 -11.05 -15.70
C LEU A 151 -2.98 -11.61 -17.08
N CYS A 152 -4.25 -11.97 -17.27
CA CYS A 152 -4.75 -12.42 -18.57
C CYS A 152 -4.94 -11.26 -19.57
N LEU A 153 -5.29 -10.05 -19.12
CA LEU A 153 -5.51 -8.88 -19.98
C LEU A 153 -4.21 -8.15 -20.41
N LEU A 154 -3.05 -8.62 -19.98
CA LEU A 154 -1.73 -8.04 -20.32
C LEU A 154 -0.91 -8.93 -21.28
N LYS A 155 -1.52 -9.97 -21.85
CA LYS A 155 -0.87 -10.93 -22.75
C LYS A 155 -1.26 -10.84 -24.23
N ASP A 156 -2.07 -9.86 -24.62
CA ASP A 156 -2.34 -9.52 -26.03
C ASP A 156 -1.83 -8.11 -26.36
#